data_AF-A0A835KLJ4-F1
#
_entry.id   AF-A0A835KLJ4-F1
#
_cell.length_a   1.000
_cell.length_b   1.000
_cell.length_c   1.000
_cell.angle_alpha   90.00
_cell.angle_beta   90.00
_cell.angle_gamma   90.00
#
_symmetry.space_group_name_H-M   'P 1'
#
loop_
_entity.id
_entity.type
_entity.pdbx_description
1 polymer ?
#
loop_
_entity_poly.entity_id
_entity_poly.type
_entity_poly.pdbx_seq_one_letter_code
_entity_poly.pdbx_strand_id
1 'polypeptide(L)'
;MCEAPRPPCAAAGDAAAADVDVVTTGGRRRIPAHSSVLAMASPVLASILERRLKKDRESGKAGRSVVRIRGVTDAAAAAFLRLLYAGRCGDGEEEEDMEKHAVQVLALAHAYQVPWLKRACEGAIGARLTADSVVDVLQLAALCDAPRLHLRCARLLAKEFPAVERTEAWRFLQENDPWQELQLLQGLHEADMRRRRWRRKRAEQRVYVELSEAMDCLDHICTEGCTEVGPAGRAPAATPCARYATTCRGLQLLIRHFSQCHRKSCARCQRMWQLLRLHSALCDRPDTCNTPLCRRFKEKEQEKAAAMKAGDDGDKWGLLVKKVKAARVFSSLANRKPQMSSTSQC
;
A
#
# COMPACT_ATOMS: atom_id res chain seq x y z
N MET A 1 -11.05 -16.85 -0.67
CA MET A 1 -11.14 -17.24 0.76
C MET A 1 -12.51 -16.83 1.25
N CYS A 2 -13.38 -17.81 1.46
CA CYS A 2 -14.77 -17.58 1.80
C CYS A 2 -14.87 -16.86 3.15
N GLU A 3 -15.50 -15.69 3.16
CA GLU A 3 -15.92 -15.03 4.39
C GLU A 3 -16.91 -15.94 5.12
N ALA A 4 -16.58 -16.34 6.35
CA ALA A 4 -17.55 -16.97 7.23
C ALA A 4 -18.70 -15.98 7.52
N PRO A 5 -19.95 -16.47 7.57
CA PRO A 5 -21.12 -15.61 7.76
C PRO A 5 -20.98 -14.75 9.02
N ARG A 6 -21.54 -13.54 8.96
CA ARG A 6 -21.66 -12.65 10.12
C ARG A 6 -22.41 -13.40 11.23
N PRO A 7 -21.88 -13.51 12.46
CA PRO A 7 -22.68 -14.00 13.56
C PRO A 7 -23.83 -12.99 13.77
N PRO A 8 -25.09 -13.47 13.92
CA PRO A 8 -26.19 -12.58 14.25
C PRO A 8 -25.91 -11.92 15.60
N CYS A 9 -26.16 -10.62 15.69
CA CYS A 9 -26.29 -9.95 16.99
C CYS A 9 -27.38 -10.70 17.75
N ALA A 10 -27.01 -11.37 18.84
CA ALA A 10 -27.99 -12.00 19.71
C ALA A 10 -28.82 -10.88 20.33
N ALA A 11 -30.02 -10.66 19.79
CA ALA A 11 -31.03 -9.88 20.48
C ALA A 11 -31.25 -10.53 21.84
N ALA A 12 -31.21 -9.72 22.89
CA ALA A 12 -31.50 -10.11 24.27
C ALA A 12 -32.93 -10.66 24.35
N GLY A 13 -33.08 -11.97 24.17
CA GLY A 13 -34.32 -12.72 24.29
C GLY A 13 -34.03 -14.03 25.01
N ASP A 14 -34.57 -14.14 26.22
CA ASP A 14 -34.42 -15.24 27.19
C ASP A 14 -32.99 -15.63 27.56
N ALA A 15 -32.49 -15.03 28.66
CA ALA A 15 -31.25 -15.44 29.30
C ALA A 15 -31.41 -16.86 29.88
N ALA A 16 -31.17 -17.87 29.03
CA ALA A 16 -30.93 -19.23 29.47
C ALA A 16 -29.92 -19.21 30.62
N ALA A 17 -30.13 -20.02 31.66
CA ALA A 17 -29.17 -20.08 32.75
C ALA A 17 -27.82 -20.59 32.22
N ALA A 18 -26.73 -19.92 32.60
CA ALA A 18 -25.38 -20.37 32.27
C ALA A 18 -25.20 -21.86 32.61
N ASP A 19 -24.65 -22.63 31.68
CA ASP A 19 -24.49 -24.10 31.77
C ASP A 19 -23.02 -24.51 31.98
N VAL A 20 -22.08 -23.58 31.78
CA VAL A 20 -20.65 -23.82 31.96
C VAL A 20 -19.99 -22.72 32.79
N ASP A 21 -18.98 -23.11 33.56
CA ASP A 21 -18.12 -22.19 34.30
C ASP A 21 -16.73 -22.12 33.65
N VAL A 22 -16.25 -20.92 33.38
CA VAL A 22 -14.87 -20.67 32.97
C VAL A 22 -14.03 -20.31 34.18
N VAL A 23 -12.88 -20.96 34.32
CA VAL A 23 -11.95 -20.78 35.45
C VAL A 23 -10.55 -20.53 34.93
N THR A 24 -9.84 -19.56 35.50
CA THR A 24 -8.44 -19.30 35.17
C THR A 24 -7.47 -20.17 35.99
N THR A 25 -6.18 -20.13 35.67
CA THR A 25 -5.12 -20.81 36.45
C THR A 25 -5.12 -20.45 37.93
N GLY A 26 -5.55 -19.23 38.29
CA GLY A 26 -5.62 -18.79 39.68
C GLY A 26 -6.76 -19.45 40.48
N GLY A 27 -7.77 -20.00 39.80
CA GLY A 27 -8.88 -20.74 40.43
C GLY A 27 -9.79 -19.91 41.35
N ARG A 28 -9.54 -18.60 41.49
CA ARG A 28 -10.20 -17.73 42.47
C ARG A 28 -11.63 -17.38 42.09
N ARG A 29 -11.91 -17.21 40.80
CA ARG A 29 -13.23 -16.84 40.28
C ARG A 29 -13.74 -17.84 39.26
N ARG A 30 -15.02 -18.18 39.37
CA ARG A 30 -15.79 -18.89 38.34
C ARG A 30 -16.58 -17.86 37.55
N ILE A 31 -16.38 -17.84 36.23
CA ILE A 31 -17.08 -16.93 35.33
C ILE A 31 -18.18 -17.75 34.63
N PRO A 32 -19.47 -17.52 34.94
CA PRO A 32 -20.56 -18.25 34.29
C PRO A 32 -20.63 -17.89 32.80
N ALA A 33 -20.84 -18.89 31.95
CA ALA A 33 -20.96 -18.72 30.51
C ALA A 33 -21.90 -19.77 29.87
N HIS A 34 -22.14 -19.63 28.57
CA HIS A 34 -23.00 -20.48 27.75
C HIS A 34 -22.16 -21.29 26.78
N SER A 35 -22.27 -22.63 26.85
CA SER A 35 -21.54 -23.53 25.97
C SER A 35 -21.83 -23.25 24.50
N SER A 36 -23.08 -22.90 24.17
CA SER A 36 -23.53 -22.57 22.81
C SER A 36 -22.80 -21.36 22.23
N VAL A 37 -22.67 -20.27 23.00
CA VAL A 37 -21.98 -19.04 22.57
C VAL A 37 -20.49 -19.32 22.38
N LEU A 38 -19.86 -20.00 23.35
CA LEU A 38 -18.42 -20.31 23.30
C LEU A 38 -18.09 -21.25 22.14
N ALA A 39 -18.90 -22.28 21.90
CA ALA A 39 -18.72 -23.22 20.80
C ALA A 39 -18.93 -22.55 19.43
N MET A 40 -19.89 -21.63 19.32
CA MET A 40 -20.11 -20.86 18.10
C MET A 40 -18.95 -19.90 17.80
N ALA A 41 -18.41 -19.25 18.84
CA ALA A 41 -17.37 -18.24 18.67
C ALA A 41 -15.98 -18.82 18.39
N SER A 42 -15.70 -20.05 18.85
CA SER A 42 -14.39 -20.69 18.76
C SER A 42 -14.50 -22.19 18.50
N PRO A 43 -13.89 -22.72 17.42
CA PRO A 43 -13.84 -24.16 17.16
C PRO A 43 -13.02 -24.91 18.22
N VAL A 44 -12.02 -24.25 18.81
CA VAL A 44 -11.20 -24.82 19.88
C VAL A 44 -12.04 -24.97 21.16
N LEU A 45 -12.81 -23.95 21.53
CA LEU A 45 -13.73 -24.04 22.67
C LEU A 45 -14.82 -25.07 22.42
N ALA A 46 -15.37 -25.16 21.20
CA ALA A 46 -16.34 -26.20 20.83
C ALA A 46 -15.79 -27.61 21.09
N SER A 47 -14.59 -27.92 20.57
CA SER A 47 -13.94 -29.22 20.78
C SER A 47 -13.60 -29.51 22.25
N ILE A 48 -13.23 -28.48 23.02
CA ILE A 48 -12.99 -28.61 24.47
C ILE A 48 -14.31 -28.93 25.19
N LEU A 49 -15.37 -28.21 24.87
CA LEU A 49 -16.69 -28.37 25.47
C LEU A 49 -17.29 -29.74 25.14
N GLU A 50 -17.26 -30.18 23.88
CA GLU A 50 -17.74 -31.50 23.47
C GLU A 50 -17.08 -32.63 24.28
N ARG A 51 -15.75 -32.59 24.40
CA ARG A 51 -15.00 -33.59 25.19
C ARG A 51 -15.33 -33.54 26.68
N ARG A 52 -15.54 -32.34 27.23
CA ARG A 52 -15.89 -32.15 28.64
C ARG A 52 -17.30 -32.63 28.95
N LEU A 53 -18.27 -32.23 28.15
CA LEU A 53 -19.67 -32.62 28.31
C LEU A 53 -19.84 -34.14 28.15
N LYS A 54 -19.13 -34.77 27.20
CA LYS A 54 -19.10 -36.24 27.08
C LYS A 54 -18.56 -36.90 28.34
N LYS A 55 -17.43 -36.43 28.87
CA LYS A 55 -16.84 -36.97 30.09
C LYS A 55 -17.72 -36.79 31.32
N ASP A 56 -18.39 -35.64 31.44
CA ASP A 56 -19.28 -35.36 32.57
C ASP A 56 -20.53 -36.28 32.52
N ARG A 57 -21.06 -36.59 31.31
CA ARG A 57 -22.13 -37.59 31.12
C ARG A 57 -21.68 -39.00 31.49
N GLU A 58 -20.49 -39.43 31.06
CA GLU A 58 -19.94 -40.77 31.35
C GLU A 58 -19.62 -40.95 32.84
N SER A 59 -19.24 -39.88 33.55
CA SER A 59 -18.91 -39.93 34.98
C SER A 59 -20.10 -39.69 35.91
N GLY A 60 -21.30 -39.44 35.36
CA GLY A 60 -22.49 -39.14 36.16
C GLY A 60 -22.36 -37.84 36.98
N LYS A 61 -21.44 -36.95 36.61
CA LYS A 61 -21.16 -35.74 37.39
C LYS A 61 -22.32 -34.76 37.26
N ALA A 62 -23.00 -34.49 38.38
CA ALA A 62 -24.02 -33.45 38.46
C ALA A 62 -23.38 -32.05 38.61
N GLY A 63 -23.79 -31.10 37.78
CA GLY A 63 -23.39 -29.69 37.85
C GLY A 63 -22.85 -29.10 36.54
N ARG A 64 -22.51 -27.82 36.56
CA ARG A 64 -21.96 -27.10 35.39
C ARG A 64 -20.58 -27.64 35.00
N SER A 65 -20.37 -27.86 33.71
CA SER A 65 -19.05 -28.24 33.19
C SER A 65 -18.06 -27.10 33.34
N VAL A 66 -16.79 -27.42 33.60
CA VAL A 66 -15.74 -26.42 33.84
C VAL A 66 -14.74 -26.38 32.69
N VAL A 67 -14.62 -25.21 32.06
CA VAL A 67 -13.58 -24.90 31.07
C VAL A 67 -12.45 -24.14 31.75
N ARG A 68 -11.20 -24.56 31.51
CA ARG A 68 -10.03 -23.91 32.11
C ARG A 68 -9.26 -23.12 31.07
N ILE A 69 -9.16 -21.80 31.27
CA ILE A 69 -8.31 -20.92 30.46
C ILE A 69 -7.03 -20.66 31.26
N ARG A 70 -5.87 -21.02 30.70
CA ARG A 70 -4.58 -20.90 31.39
C ARG A 70 -3.81 -19.66 30.92
N GLY A 71 -2.91 -19.17 31.78
CA GLY A 71 -1.94 -18.13 31.43
C GLY A 71 -2.48 -16.69 31.39
N VAL A 72 -3.70 -16.44 31.86
CA VAL A 72 -4.31 -15.10 31.90
C VAL A 72 -4.94 -14.79 33.25
N THR A 73 -5.13 -13.51 33.54
CA THR A 73 -5.82 -13.03 34.74
C THR A 73 -7.34 -13.23 34.62
N ASP A 74 -8.04 -13.26 35.77
CA ASP A 74 -9.51 -13.33 35.80
C ASP A 74 -10.16 -12.17 35.04
N ALA A 75 -9.58 -10.98 35.12
CA ALA A 75 -10.05 -9.80 34.39
C ALA A 75 -9.93 -9.95 32.87
N ALA A 76 -8.77 -10.43 32.39
CA ALA A 76 -8.55 -10.66 30.96
C ALA A 76 -9.44 -11.78 30.40
N ALA A 77 -9.65 -12.85 31.18
CA ALA A 77 -10.58 -13.91 30.81
C ALA A 77 -12.02 -13.40 30.75
N ALA A 78 -12.44 -12.55 31.70
CA ALA A 78 -13.76 -11.93 31.69
C ALA A 78 -13.94 -11.00 30.49
N ALA A 79 -12.95 -10.16 30.18
CA ALA A 79 -12.94 -9.28 29.01
C ALA A 79 -13.03 -10.07 27.70
N PHE A 80 -12.22 -11.13 27.56
CA PHE A 80 -12.29 -12.03 26.41
C PHE A 80 -13.69 -12.61 26.23
N LEU A 81 -14.30 -13.13 27.31
CA LEU A 81 -15.64 -13.68 27.25
C LEU A 81 -16.68 -12.61 26.87
N ARG A 82 -16.66 -11.43 27.50
CA ARG A 82 -17.57 -10.32 27.14
C ARG A 82 -17.49 -9.97 25.66
N LEU A 83 -16.28 -9.86 25.12
CA LEU A 83 -16.07 -9.61 23.68
C LEU A 83 -16.65 -10.74 22.81
N LEU A 84 -16.58 -12.00 23.24
CA LEU A 84 -17.26 -13.10 22.53
C LEU A 84 -18.79 -12.98 22.54
N TYR A 85 -19.38 -12.47 23.63
CA TYR A 85 -20.83 -12.24 23.73
C TYR A 85 -21.30 -11.05 22.89
N ALA A 86 -20.57 -9.95 22.95
CA ALA A 86 -20.86 -8.75 22.16
C ALA A 86 -20.72 -8.99 20.65
N GLY A 87 -19.81 -9.90 20.27
CA GLY A 87 -19.53 -10.18 18.87
C GLY A 87 -18.80 -9.02 18.22
N ARG A 88 -19.38 -8.41 17.18
CA ARG A 88 -18.74 -7.30 16.43
C ARG A 88 -19.34 -5.92 16.74
N CYS A 89 -20.27 -5.83 17.68
CA CYS A 89 -20.90 -4.57 18.07
C CYS A 89 -20.18 -4.04 19.30
N GLY A 90 -19.40 -2.96 19.14
CA GLY A 90 -18.67 -2.34 20.23
C GLY A 90 -19.54 -1.37 21.01
N ASP A 91 -19.91 -1.72 22.23
CA ASP A 91 -20.40 -0.78 23.24
C ASP A 91 -19.20 -0.19 24.04
N GLY A 92 -19.42 0.88 24.81
CA GLY A 92 -18.33 1.61 25.50
C GLY A 92 -17.51 0.79 26.49
N GLU A 93 -18.10 -0.22 27.16
CA GLU A 93 -17.39 -1.11 28.09
C GLU A 93 -16.37 -2.02 27.37
N GLU A 94 -16.64 -2.35 26.10
CA GLU A 94 -15.76 -3.22 25.30
C GLU A 94 -14.53 -2.48 24.78
N GLU A 95 -14.66 -1.16 24.58
CA GLU A 95 -13.54 -0.30 24.26
C GLU A 95 -12.56 -0.22 25.44
N GLU A 96 -13.06 -0.05 26.67
CA GLU A 96 -12.25 -0.09 27.89
C GLU A 96 -11.55 -1.45 28.10
N ASP A 97 -12.27 -2.55 27.84
CA ASP A 97 -11.70 -3.90 27.87
C ASP A 97 -10.57 -4.06 26.85
N MET A 98 -10.77 -3.57 25.63
CA MET A 98 -9.74 -3.58 24.60
C MET A 98 -8.55 -2.68 24.97
N GLU A 99 -8.79 -1.54 25.59
CA GLU A 99 -7.73 -0.64 26.04
C GLU A 99 -6.78 -1.34 27.03
N LYS A 100 -7.35 -1.96 28.07
CA LYS A 100 -6.61 -2.56 29.18
C LYS A 100 -6.05 -3.95 28.85
N HIS A 101 -6.79 -4.76 28.09
CA HIS A 101 -6.51 -6.19 27.96
C HIS A 101 -6.14 -6.65 26.55
N ALA A 102 -6.02 -5.76 25.55
CA ALA A 102 -5.79 -6.17 24.15
C ALA A 102 -4.64 -7.16 23.94
N VAL A 103 -3.53 -7.05 24.67
CA VAL A 103 -2.39 -7.98 24.54
C VAL A 103 -2.79 -9.41 24.97
N GLN A 104 -3.44 -9.53 26.12
CA GLN A 104 -3.88 -10.82 26.66
C GLN A 104 -5.02 -11.40 25.80
N VAL A 105 -5.95 -10.54 25.36
CA VAL A 105 -7.05 -10.91 24.48
C VAL A 105 -6.53 -11.34 23.10
N LEU A 106 -5.47 -10.71 22.57
CA LEU A 106 -4.83 -11.15 21.31
C LEU A 106 -4.31 -12.58 21.42
N ALA A 107 -3.60 -12.89 22.52
CA ALA A 107 -3.08 -14.24 22.77
C ALA A 107 -4.22 -15.27 22.89
N LEU A 108 -5.30 -14.92 23.61
CA LEU A 108 -6.49 -15.78 23.73
C LEU A 108 -7.20 -15.97 22.37
N ALA A 109 -7.38 -14.89 21.60
CA ALA A 109 -8.00 -14.95 20.29
C ALA A 109 -7.18 -15.78 19.29
N HIS A 110 -5.85 -15.77 19.41
CA HIS A 110 -5.00 -16.68 18.65
C HIS A 110 -5.14 -18.13 19.12
N ALA A 111 -4.98 -18.39 20.42
CA ALA A 111 -5.01 -19.74 21.00
C ALA A 111 -6.36 -20.45 20.81
N TYR A 112 -7.46 -19.71 20.90
CA TYR A 112 -8.82 -20.22 20.69
C TYR A 112 -9.34 -19.98 19.27
N GLN A 113 -8.50 -19.55 18.33
CA GLN A 113 -8.86 -19.38 16.92
C GLN A 113 -10.13 -18.54 16.70
N VAL A 114 -10.11 -17.30 17.18
CA VAL A 114 -11.18 -16.30 17.00
C VAL A 114 -10.65 -15.18 16.08
N PRO A 115 -10.72 -15.35 14.73
CA PRO A 115 -9.96 -14.51 13.81
C PRO A 115 -10.41 -13.05 13.76
N TRP A 116 -11.70 -12.79 13.95
CA TRP A 116 -12.24 -11.43 13.95
C TRP A 116 -11.73 -10.64 15.16
N LEU A 117 -11.70 -11.28 16.34
CA LEU A 117 -11.24 -10.66 17.59
C LEU A 117 -9.73 -10.43 17.54
N LYS A 118 -8.98 -11.41 17.03
CA LYS A 118 -7.54 -11.26 16.76
C LYS A 118 -7.27 -10.01 15.90
N ARG A 119 -8.01 -9.82 14.81
CA ARG A 119 -7.88 -8.62 13.95
C ARG A 119 -8.25 -7.33 14.67
N ALA A 120 -9.26 -7.35 15.55
CA ALA A 120 -9.62 -6.19 16.36
C ALA A 120 -8.50 -5.81 17.32
N CYS A 121 -7.90 -6.79 18.01
CA CYS A 121 -6.75 -6.57 18.88
C CYS A 121 -5.52 -6.06 18.12
N GLU A 122 -5.22 -6.59 16.92
CA GLU A 122 -4.16 -6.05 16.04
C GLU A 122 -4.42 -4.57 15.69
N GLY A 123 -5.70 -4.22 15.52
CA GLY A 123 -6.19 -2.86 15.32
C GLY A 123 -5.88 -1.95 16.50
N ALA A 124 -6.34 -2.35 17.68
CA ALA A 124 -6.23 -1.57 18.92
C ALA A 124 -4.78 -1.41 19.40
N ILE A 125 -4.01 -2.50 19.46
CA ILE A 125 -2.59 -2.46 19.87
C ILE A 125 -1.80 -1.59 18.88
N GLY A 126 -2.02 -1.79 17.58
CA GLY A 126 -1.29 -1.04 16.56
C GLY A 126 -1.66 0.45 16.50
N ALA A 127 -2.81 0.87 17.05
CA ALA A 127 -3.18 2.29 17.14
C ALA A 127 -2.42 3.04 18.26
N ARG A 128 -1.95 2.32 19.28
CA ARG A 128 -1.21 2.86 20.43
C ARG A 128 0.27 2.51 20.41
N LEU A 129 0.77 2.06 19.27
CA LEU A 129 2.16 1.62 19.11
C LEU A 129 3.11 2.80 19.26
N THR A 130 4.13 2.66 20.10
CA THR A 130 5.16 3.68 20.36
C THR A 130 6.56 3.14 20.11
N ALA A 131 7.57 4.02 20.07
CA ALA A 131 8.97 3.60 19.94
C ALA A 131 9.39 2.68 21.11
N ASP A 132 8.93 2.95 22.33
CA ASP A 132 9.26 2.16 23.52
C ASP A 132 8.65 0.76 23.50
N SER A 133 7.47 0.60 22.91
CA SER A 133 6.73 -0.67 22.93
C SER A 133 6.91 -1.52 21.67
N VAL A 134 7.52 -0.98 20.60
CA VAL A 134 7.50 -1.64 19.28
C VAL A 134 8.22 -2.97 19.23
N VAL A 135 9.32 -3.12 19.98
CA VAL A 135 10.13 -4.34 19.99
C VAL A 135 9.34 -5.48 20.65
N ASP A 136 8.76 -5.22 21.82
CA ASP A 136 7.94 -6.18 22.55
C ASP A 136 6.68 -6.56 21.78
N VAL A 137 6.00 -5.56 21.19
CA VAL A 137 4.80 -5.80 20.38
C VAL A 137 5.13 -6.57 19.09
N LEU A 138 6.32 -6.38 18.53
CA LEU A 138 6.76 -7.15 17.37
C LEU A 138 6.96 -8.64 17.73
N GLN A 139 7.58 -8.92 18.89
CA GLN A 139 7.69 -10.29 19.40
C GLN A 139 6.31 -10.91 19.65
N LEU A 140 5.41 -10.17 20.31
CA LEU A 140 4.02 -10.59 20.50
C LEU A 140 3.33 -10.90 19.17
N ALA A 141 3.54 -10.07 18.15
CA ALA A 141 2.94 -10.26 16.83
C ALA A 141 3.46 -11.52 16.14
N ALA A 142 4.75 -11.85 16.31
CA ALA A 142 5.33 -13.09 15.83
C ALA A 142 4.75 -14.32 16.57
N LEU A 143 4.70 -14.28 17.90
CA LEU A 143 4.16 -15.37 18.72
C LEU A 143 2.67 -15.65 18.49
N CYS A 144 1.91 -14.62 18.09
CA CYS A 144 0.48 -14.74 17.85
C CYS A 144 0.11 -14.88 16.37
N ASP A 145 1.06 -15.07 15.44
CA ASP A 145 0.83 -15.07 13.99
C ASP A 145 -0.02 -13.86 13.51
N ALA A 146 0.32 -12.65 13.96
CA ALA A 146 -0.47 -11.43 13.76
C ALA A 146 0.16 -10.52 12.67
N PRO A 147 -0.05 -10.82 11.37
CA PRO A 147 0.69 -10.18 10.28
C PRO A 147 0.38 -8.69 10.10
N ARG A 148 -0.82 -8.21 10.44
CA ARG A 148 -1.16 -6.79 10.29
C ARG A 148 -0.47 -5.98 11.39
N LEU A 149 -0.43 -6.50 12.61
CA LEU A 149 0.32 -5.90 13.70
C LEU A 149 1.82 -5.92 13.42
N HIS A 150 2.36 -7.05 12.96
CA HIS A 150 3.77 -7.16 12.56
C HIS A 150 4.14 -6.12 11.49
N LEU A 151 3.29 -5.93 10.48
CA LEU A 151 3.50 -4.91 9.45
C LEU A 151 3.46 -3.48 10.02
N ARG A 152 2.60 -3.20 11.00
CA ARG A 152 2.56 -1.89 11.68
C ARG A 152 3.84 -1.65 12.47
N CYS A 153 4.32 -2.65 13.22
CA CYS A 153 5.61 -2.61 13.93
C CYS A 153 6.78 -2.35 12.99
N ALA A 154 6.89 -3.11 11.90
CA ALA A 154 7.94 -2.93 10.90
C ALA A 154 7.92 -1.53 10.25
N ARG A 155 6.73 -0.94 10.04
CA ARG A 155 6.59 0.42 9.51
C ARG A 155 7.05 1.48 10.51
N LEU A 156 6.72 1.31 11.79
CA LEU A 156 7.14 2.24 12.84
C LEU A 156 8.66 2.15 13.05
N LEU A 157 9.22 0.94 13.14
CA LEU A 157 10.67 0.70 13.15
C LEU A 157 11.35 1.40 11.98
N ALA A 158 10.88 1.22 10.75
CA ALA A 158 11.47 1.86 9.57
C ALA A 158 11.32 3.39 9.53
N LYS A 159 10.40 3.96 10.30
CA LYS A 159 10.15 5.41 10.34
C LYS A 159 10.94 6.08 11.47
N GLU A 160 11.01 5.43 12.62
CA GLU A 160 11.49 6.02 13.89
C GLU A 160 12.60 5.18 14.53
N PHE A 161 13.38 4.45 13.73
CA PHE A 161 14.51 3.64 14.22
C PHE A 161 15.45 4.37 15.19
N PRO A 162 15.85 5.64 14.95
CA PRO A 162 16.71 6.35 15.90
C PRO A 162 16.07 6.61 17.28
N ALA A 163 14.74 6.57 17.39
CA ALA A 163 14.05 6.61 18.68
C ALA A 163 14.07 5.23 19.34
N VAL A 164 13.77 4.18 18.55
CA VAL A 164 13.75 2.79 19.02
C VAL A 164 15.13 2.33 19.53
N GLU A 165 16.20 2.69 18.83
CA GLU A 165 17.58 2.33 19.20
C GLU A 165 17.98 2.82 20.60
N ARG A 166 17.34 3.89 21.09
CA ARG A 166 17.59 4.46 22.43
C ARG A 166 16.75 3.80 23.54
N THR A 167 15.84 2.89 23.20
CA THR A 167 14.93 2.27 24.16
C THR A 167 15.60 1.14 24.94
N GLU A 168 15.11 0.89 26.15
CA GLU A 168 15.57 -0.25 26.96
C GLU A 168 15.20 -1.58 26.30
N ALA A 169 14.04 -1.66 25.63
CA ALA A 169 13.61 -2.85 24.90
C ALA A 169 14.57 -3.21 23.76
N TRP A 170 15.09 -2.22 23.04
CA TRP A 170 16.13 -2.46 22.03
C TRP A 170 17.44 -2.94 22.67
N ARG A 171 17.90 -2.30 23.74
CA ARG A 171 19.12 -2.74 24.45
C ARG A 171 18.99 -4.17 24.99
N PHE A 172 17.84 -4.50 25.57
CA PHE A 172 17.53 -5.85 26.02
C PHE A 172 17.56 -6.87 24.88
N LEU A 173 17.03 -6.50 23.70
CA LEU A 173 17.10 -7.35 22.51
C LEU A 173 18.55 -7.63 22.09
N GLN A 174 19.42 -6.60 22.08
CA GLN A 174 20.83 -6.76 21.72
C GLN A 174 21.57 -7.72 22.66
N GLU A 175 21.26 -7.65 23.95
CA GLU A 175 21.90 -8.48 24.98
C GLU A 175 21.41 -9.93 24.98
N ASN A 176 20.13 -10.16 24.64
CA ASN A 176 19.47 -11.46 24.85
C ASN A 176 19.14 -12.21 23.55
N ASP A 177 18.95 -11.53 22.42
CA ASP A 177 18.68 -12.15 21.12
C ASP A 177 19.35 -11.39 19.95
N PRO A 178 20.67 -11.55 19.77
CA PRO A 178 21.41 -10.92 18.67
C PRO A 178 20.95 -11.38 17.28
N TRP A 179 20.34 -12.56 17.17
CA TRP A 179 19.85 -13.05 15.89
C TRP A 179 18.58 -12.31 15.47
N GLN A 180 17.65 -12.09 16.41
CA GLN A 180 16.48 -11.27 16.14
C GLN A 180 16.88 -9.83 15.81
N GLU A 181 17.85 -9.23 16.53
CA GLU A 181 18.42 -7.92 16.16
C GLU A 181 18.88 -7.91 14.69
N LEU A 182 19.72 -8.88 14.29
CA LEU A 182 20.24 -8.97 12.94
C LEU A 182 19.11 -9.06 11.90
N GLN A 183 18.08 -9.85 12.16
CA GLN A 183 16.92 -9.97 11.28
C GLN A 183 16.18 -8.63 11.12
N LEU A 184 16.00 -7.88 12.22
CA LEU A 184 15.38 -6.55 12.16
C LEU A 184 16.21 -5.57 11.36
N LEU A 185 17.53 -5.52 11.61
CA LEU A 185 18.45 -4.63 10.90
C LEU A 185 18.52 -4.96 9.40
N GLN A 186 18.56 -6.25 9.03
CA GLN A 186 18.49 -6.69 7.64
C GLN A 186 17.17 -6.25 6.98
N GLY A 187 16.04 -6.47 7.66
CA GLY A 187 14.74 -6.04 7.16
C GLY A 187 14.63 -4.53 6.94
N LEU A 188 15.21 -3.74 7.85
CA LEU A 188 15.30 -2.28 7.73
C LEU A 188 16.18 -1.86 6.55
N HIS A 189 17.35 -2.48 6.40
CA HIS A 189 18.26 -2.22 5.28
C HIS A 189 17.59 -2.53 3.93
N GLU A 190 16.95 -3.69 3.80
CA GLU A 190 16.22 -4.08 2.59
C GLU A 190 15.05 -3.15 2.29
N ALA A 191 14.33 -2.69 3.32
CA ALA A 191 13.25 -1.73 3.17
C ALA A 191 13.77 -0.37 2.70
N ASP A 192 14.89 0.12 3.22
CA ASP A 192 15.53 1.36 2.76
C ASP A 192 16.03 1.22 1.33
N MET A 193 16.70 0.12 1.00
CA MET A 193 17.19 -0.16 -0.35
C MET A 193 16.04 -0.23 -1.36
N ARG A 194 14.92 -0.88 -1.03
CA ARG A 194 13.70 -0.87 -1.84
C ARG A 194 13.14 0.54 -2.01
N ARG A 195 13.07 1.33 -0.93
CA ARG A 195 12.59 2.71 -0.94
C ARG A 195 13.45 3.59 -1.84
N ARG A 196 14.78 3.49 -1.74
CA ARG A 196 15.73 4.23 -2.60
C ARG A 196 15.57 3.84 -4.07
N ARG A 197 15.51 2.55 -4.39
CA ARG A 197 15.27 2.07 -5.77
C ARG A 197 13.95 2.61 -6.33
N TRP A 198 12.87 2.54 -5.54
CA TRP A 198 11.57 3.10 -5.92
C TRP A 198 11.62 4.61 -6.16
N ARG A 199 12.29 5.37 -5.30
CA ARG A 199 12.47 6.82 -5.47
C ARG A 199 13.24 7.14 -6.76
N ARG A 200 14.33 6.42 -7.04
CA ARG A 200 15.11 6.56 -8.29
C ARG A 200 14.26 6.26 -9.50
N LYS A 201 13.55 5.12 -9.52
CA LYS A 201 12.66 4.73 -10.62
C LYS A 201 11.55 5.75 -10.84
N ARG A 202 10.94 6.30 -9.78
CA ARG A 202 9.93 7.36 -9.90
C ARG A 202 10.51 8.67 -10.41
N ALA A 203 11.71 9.05 -9.96
CA ALA A 203 12.39 10.25 -10.45
C ALA A 203 12.75 10.11 -11.94
N GLU A 204 13.28 8.97 -12.35
CA GLU A 204 13.56 8.63 -13.74
C GLU A 204 12.28 8.65 -14.59
N GLN A 205 11.19 8.02 -14.10
CA GLN A 205 9.91 7.99 -14.80
C GLN A 205 9.31 9.39 -14.99
N ARG A 206 9.48 10.31 -14.02
CA ARG A 206 9.01 11.70 -14.13
C ARG A 206 9.63 12.40 -15.33
N VAL A 207 10.93 12.22 -15.58
CA VAL A 207 11.61 12.80 -16.75
C VAL A 207 10.99 12.31 -18.06
N TYR A 208 10.64 11.02 -18.16
CA TYR A 208 10.00 10.51 -19.38
C TYR A 208 8.57 11.02 -19.57
N VAL A 209 7.84 11.26 -18.47
CA VAL A 209 6.51 11.88 -18.53
C VAL A 209 6.63 13.34 -19.00
N GLU A 210 7.55 14.12 -18.43
CA GLU A 210 7.81 15.51 -18.87
C GLU A 210 8.23 15.57 -20.35
N LEU A 211 9.08 14.65 -20.81
CA LEU A 211 9.43 14.54 -22.22
C LEU A 211 8.22 14.18 -23.09
N SER A 212 7.35 13.25 -22.64
CA SER A 212 6.14 12.91 -23.40
C SER A 212 5.18 14.09 -23.52
N GLU A 213 5.02 14.87 -22.44
CA GLU A 213 4.23 16.10 -22.45
C GLU A 213 4.83 17.15 -23.39
N ALA A 214 6.16 17.30 -23.39
CA ALA A 214 6.85 18.18 -24.33
C ALA A 214 6.62 17.76 -25.79
N MET A 215 6.54 16.46 -26.09
CA MET A 215 6.21 15.97 -27.44
C MET A 215 4.76 16.30 -27.83
N ASP A 216 3.81 16.15 -26.91
CA ASP A 216 2.41 16.55 -27.13
C ASP A 216 2.29 18.07 -27.35
N CYS A 217 3.03 18.87 -26.57
CA CYS A 217 3.06 20.32 -26.73
C CYS A 217 3.69 20.75 -28.06
N LEU A 218 4.76 20.07 -28.50
CA LEU A 218 5.36 20.34 -29.81
C LEU A 218 4.39 20.04 -30.95
N ASP A 219 3.66 18.93 -30.86
CA ASP A 219 2.63 18.58 -31.84
C ASP A 219 1.53 19.64 -31.87
N HIS A 220 0.99 20.01 -30.70
CA HIS A 220 -0.01 21.08 -30.54
C HIS A 220 0.47 22.42 -31.13
N ILE A 221 1.69 22.88 -30.79
CA ILE A 221 2.24 24.14 -31.33
C ILE A 221 2.38 24.09 -32.86
N CYS A 222 2.79 22.95 -33.42
CA CYS A 222 3.03 22.83 -34.86
C CYS A 222 1.74 22.59 -35.68
N THR A 223 0.65 22.14 -35.05
CA THR A 223 -0.61 21.80 -35.73
C THR A 223 -1.72 22.82 -35.49
N GLU A 224 -1.97 23.12 -34.22
CA GLU A 224 -3.02 24.04 -33.78
C GLU A 224 -2.48 25.48 -33.65
N GLY A 225 -1.21 25.60 -33.29
CA GLY A 225 -0.60 26.87 -32.92
C GLY A 225 -0.87 27.24 -31.46
N CYS A 226 0.00 28.06 -30.91
CA CYS A 226 -0.14 28.59 -29.55
C CYS A 226 0.09 30.11 -29.55
N THR A 227 0.12 30.74 -28.39
CA THR A 227 0.16 32.20 -28.19
C THR A 227 1.24 32.98 -28.93
N GLU A 228 2.40 32.38 -29.19
CA GLU A 228 3.60 33.08 -29.64
C GLU A 228 4.26 32.47 -30.88
N VAL A 229 3.96 31.20 -31.14
CA VAL A 229 4.53 30.36 -32.19
C VAL A 229 3.41 29.43 -32.67
N GLY A 230 3.29 29.27 -33.98
CA GLY A 230 2.30 28.42 -34.61
C GLY A 230 2.68 28.03 -36.03
N PRO A 231 1.83 27.25 -36.72
CA PRO A 231 2.06 26.83 -38.10
C PRO A 231 2.13 28.03 -39.05
N ALA A 232 2.90 27.88 -40.13
CA ALA A 232 3.06 28.91 -41.15
C ALA A 232 1.70 29.33 -41.73
N GLY A 233 1.46 30.65 -41.79
CA GLY A 233 0.21 31.21 -42.32
C GLY A 233 -0.96 31.26 -41.34
N ARG A 234 -0.79 30.86 -40.08
CA ARG A 234 -1.84 30.95 -39.04
C ARG A 234 -1.49 31.99 -37.97
N ALA A 235 -2.45 32.85 -37.64
CA ALA A 235 -2.29 33.83 -36.55
C ALA A 235 -2.16 33.13 -35.18
N PRO A 236 -1.36 33.66 -34.25
CA PRO A 236 -1.23 33.10 -32.91
C PRO A 236 -2.56 33.11 -32.15
N ALA A 237 -2.72 32.14 -31.25
CA ALA A 237 -3.92 32.05 -30.41
C ALA A 237 -3.99 33.24 -29.43
N ALA A 238 -5.17 33.86 -29.31
CA ALA A 238 -5.37 35.05 -28.46
C ALA A 238 -5.28 34.74 -26.96
N THR A 239 -5.56 33.50 -26.55
CA THR A 239 -5.56 33.06 -25.14
C THR A 239 -4.42 32.08 -24.84
N PRO A 240 -3.81 32.13 -23.64
CA PRO A 240 -2.84 31.14 -23.18
C PRO A 240 -3.36 29.71 -23.28
N CYS A 241 -2.47 28.77 -23.65
CA CYS A 241 -2.82 27.35 -23.73
C CYS A 241 -3.22 26.84 -22.34
N ALA A 242 -4.52 26.59 -22.13
CA ALA A 242 -5.04 26.13 -20.83
C ALA A 242 -4.58 24.71 -20.46
N ARG A 243 -4.25 23.89 -21.46
CA ARG A 243 -3.92 22.46 -21.28
C ARG A 243 -2.45 22.22 -20.87
N TYR A 244 -1.54 23.08 -21.32
CA TYR A 244 -0.09 22.90 -21.14
C TYR A 244 0.65 24.24 -20.94
N ALA A 245 0.08 25.15 -20.16
CA ALA A 245 0.49 26.56 -20.09
C ALA A 245 2.02 26.76 -19.89
N THR A 246 2.64 26.03 -18.97
CA THR A 246 4.06 26.15 -18.63
C THR A 246 4.97 25.49 -19.68
N THR A 247 4.63 24.27 -20.10
CA THR A 247 5.42 23.48 -21.06
C THR A 247 5.40 24.11 -22.47
N CYS A 248 4.22 24.52 -22.95
CA CYS A 248 4.08 25.25 -24.21
C CYS A 248 4.89 26.55 -24.19
N ARG A 249 4.83 27.34 -23.11
CA ARG A 249 5.60 28.58 -22.99
C ARG A 249 7.10 28.34 -23.11
N GLY A 250 7.62 27.34 -22.41
CA GLY A 250 9.03 26.97 -22.47
C GLY A 250 9.48 26.58 -23.88
N LEU A 251 8.66 25.77 -24.58
CA LEU A 251 8.93 25.35 -25.95
C LEU A 251 8.86 26.50 -26.96
N GLN A 252 7.90 27.41 -26.82
CA GLN A 252 7.79 28.61 -27.67
C GLN A 252 9.06 29.47 -27.60
N LEU A 253 9.62 29.67 -26.40
CA LEU A 253 10.87 30.39 -26.21
C LEU A 253 12.06 29.67 -26.87
N LEU A 254 12.11 28.33 -26.79
CA LEU A 254 13.13 27.53 -27.47
C LEU A 254 13.01 27.64 -28.99
N ILE A 255 11.79 27.56 -29.55
CA ILE A 255 11.54 27.68 -30.99
C ILE A 255 11.95 29.06 -31.49
N ARG A 256 11.53 30.13 -30.82
CA ARG A 256 11.90 31.52 -31.16
C ARG A 256 13.41 31.69 -31.16
N HIS A 257 14.08 31.25 -30.10
CA HIS A 257 15.53 31.31 -30.02
C HIS A 257 16.20 30.50 -31.15
N PHE A 258 15.73 29.28 -31.42
CA PHE A 258 16.27 28.42 -32.47
C PHE A 258 16.16 29.05 -33.86
N SER A 259 15.11 29.82 -34.12
CA SER A 259 14.91 30.51 -35.40
C SER A 259 15.83 31.71 -35.64
N GLN A 260 16.34 32.33 -34.57
CA GLN A 260 17.12 33.59 -34.62
C GLN A 260 18.59 33.41 -34.23
N CYS A 261 18.96 32.24 -33.69
CA CYS A 261 20.31 32.01 -33.18
C CYS A 261 21.23 31.43 -34.25
N HIS A 262 22.33 32.14 -34.56
CA HIS A 262 23.35 31.70 -35.52
C HIS A 262 24.63 31.16 -34.85
N ARG A 263 24.62 30.95 -33.54
CA ARG A 263 25.81 30.48 -32.80
C ARG A 263 26.00 28.97 -33.01
N LYS A 264 27.20 28.58 -33.45
CA LYS A 264 27.58 27.18 -33.71
C LYS A 264 27.45 26.26 -32.48
N SER A 265 27.75 26.76 -31.28
CA SER A 265 27.65 26.02 -30.01
C SER A 265 26.69 26.70 -29.04
N CYS A 266 25.38 26.58 -29.30
CA CYS A 266 24.34 27.11 -28.41
C CYS A 266 23.57 26.00 -27.68
N ALA A 267 23.66 25.98 -26.35
CA ALA A 267 22.98 24.98 -25.52
C ALA A 267 21.44 24.98 -25.64
N ARG A 268 20.81 26.12 -25.96
CA ARG A 268 19.35 26.19 -26.20
C ARG A 268 18.99 25.58 -27.56
N CYS A 269 19.79 25.84 -28.59
CA CYS A 269 19.58 25.26 -29.91
C CYS A 269 19.83 23.74 -29.91
N GLN A 270 20.85 23.28 -29.20
CA GLN A 270 21.12 21.85 -29.02
C GLN A 270 19.93 21.14 -28.37
N ARG A 271 19.35 21.71 -27.30
CA ARG A 271 18.14 21.15 -26.66
C ARG A 271 16.95 21.07 -27.62
N MET A 272 16.69 22.13 -28.38
CA MET A 272 15.63 22.13 -29.39
C MET A 272 15.86 21.03 -30.45
N TRP A 273 17.09 20.88 -30.91
CA TRP A 273 17.47 19.86 -31.88
C TRP A 273 17.22 18.43 -31.35
N GLN A 274 17.54 18.17 -30.08
CA GLN A 274 17.26 16.87 -29.44
C GLN A 274 15.75 16.60 -29.31
N LEU A 275 14.94 17.62 -29.02
CA LEU A 275 13.48 17.46 -28.95
C LEU A 275 12.86 17.16 -30.32
N LEU A 276 13.33 17.81 -31.39
CA LEU A 276 12.90 17.51 -32.76
C LEU A 276 13.32 16.11 -33.20
N ARG A 277 14.55 15.69 -32.84
CA ARG A 277 15.01 14.32 -33.05
C ARG A 277 14.12 13.31 -32.32
N LEU A 278 13.78 13.57 -31.05
CA LEU A 278 12.90 12.70 -30.25
C LEU A 278 11.48 12.64 -30.85
N HIS A 279 10.92 13.77 -31.28
CA HIS A 279 9.61 13.79 -31.94
C HIS A 279 9.63 12.92 -33.21
N SER A 280 10.66 13.06 -34.07
CA SER A 280 10.75 12.26 -35.30
C SER A 280 10.78 10.74 -35.05
N ALA A 281 11.40 10.31 -33.95
CA ALA A 281 11.47 8.91 -33.55
C ALA A 281 10.14 8.38 -32.98
N LEU A 282 9.27 9.26 -32.49
CA LEU A 282 7.96 8.93 -31.93
C LEU A 282 6.80 9.18 -32.91
N CYS A 283 7.04 9.89 -34.00
CA CYS A 283 6.03 10.29 -34.96
C CYS A 283 5.73 9.15 -35.95
N ASP A 284 4.46 8.74 -36.03
CA ASP A 284 4.03 7.65 -36.92
C ASP A 284 3.69 8.15 -38.34
N ARG A 285 3.53 9.47 -38.55
CA ARG A 285 3.08 10.07 -39.83
C ARG A 285 4.00 11.19 -40.32
N PRO A 286 5.21 10.85 -40.81
CA PRO A 286 6.23 11.86 -41.12
C PRO A 286 5.89 12.75 -42.32
N ASP A 287 5.17 12.23 -43.32
CA ASP A 287 4.88 12.95 -44.58
C ASP A 287 3.85 14.06 -44.40
N THR A 288 2.98 13.93 -43.39
CA THR A 288 1.95 14.91 -43.05
C THR A 288 2.24 15.62 -41.73
N CYS A 289 3.46 15.48 -41.19
CA CYS A 289 3.82 16.06 -39.90
C CYS A 289 4.24 17.52 -40.06
N ASN A 290 3.57 18.42 -39.33
CA ASN A 290 3.89 19.84 -39.34
C ASN A 290 5.10 20.23 -38.47
N THR A 291 5.66 19.29 -37.70
CA THR A 291 6.82 19.56 -36.85
C THR A 291 8.09 19.73 -37.70
N PRO A 292 8.84 20.84 -37.52
CA PRO A 292 9.99 21.15 -38.36
C PRO A 292 11.06 20.06 -38.26
N LEU A 293 11.72 19.78 -39.39
CA LEU A 293 12.80 18.79 -39.52
C LEU A 293 12.39 17.32 -39.25
N CYS A 294 11.12 17.03 -38.91
CA CYS A 294 10.66 15.68 -38.58
C CYS A 294 11.03 14.65 -39.65
N ARG A 295 10.68 14.90 -40.91
CA ARG A 295 11.01 14.04 -42.05
C ARG A 295 12.52 13.83 -42.22
N ARG A 296 13.30 14.91 -42.21
CA ARG A 296 14.77 14.88 -42.36
C ARG A 296 15.45 14.04 -41.28
N PHE A 297 15.01 14.16 -40.03
CA PHE A 297 15.54 13.34 -38.94
C PHE A 297 15.17 11.87 -39.12
N LYS A 298 13.94 11.59 -39.55
CA LYS A 298 13.45 10.21 -39.70
C LYS A 298 14.19 9.48 -40.82
N GLU A 299 14.38 10.12 -41.97
CA GLU A 299 15.19 9.61 -43.08
C GLU A 299 16.64 9.33 -42.62
N LYS A 300 17.27 10.30 -41.94
CA LYS A 300 18.64 10.17 -41.44
C LYS A 300 18.82 9.03 -40.42
N GLU A 301 17.84 8.78 -39.55
CA GLU A 301 17.93 7.68 -38.58
C GLU A 301 17.65 6.32 -39.25
N GLN A 302 16.82 6.26 -40.28
CA GLN A 302 16.61 5.06 -41.10
C GLN A 302 17.88 4.69 -41.88
N GLU A 303 18.54 5.66 -42.50
CA GLU A 303 19.84 5.47 -43.18
C GLU A 303 20.91 4.94 -42.23
N LYS A 304 21.01 5.51 -41.02
CA LYS A 304 21.94 5.03 -39.99
C LYS A 304 21.62 3.63 -39.50
N ALA A 305 20.34 3.30 -39.33
CA ALA A 305 19.91 1.96 -38.93
C ALA A 305 20.22 0.92 -40.01
N ALA A 306 20.15 1.30 -41.29
CA ALA A 306 20.56 0.45 -42.41
C ALA A 306 22.09 0.28 -42.51
N ALA A 307 22.87 1.26 -42.02
CA ALA A 307 24.34 1.28 -42.12
C ALA A 307 25.09 0.70 -40.91
N MET A 308 24.48 0.59 -39.72
CA MET A 308 25.16 0.11 -38.50
C MET A 308 25.05 -1.41 -38.30
N LYS A 309 26.18 -2.09 -38.00
CA LYS A 309 26.20 -3.38 -37.28
C LYS A 309 26.05 -3.11 -35.78
N ALA A 310 25.25 -3.93 -35.07
CA ALA A 310 24.83 -3.72 -33.68
C ALA A 310 26.00 -3.36 -32.74
N GLY A 311 26.03 -2.12 -32.24
CA GLY A 311 27.07 -1.59 -31.36
C GLY A 311 26.60 -0.40 -30.52
N ASP A 312 26.30 -0.69 -29.25
CA ASP A 312 26.19 0.09 -27.99
C ASP A 312 25.52 1.49 -27.96
N ASP A 313 25.78 2.43 -28.89
CA ASP A 313 25.26 3.81 -28.76
C ASP A 313 23.80 3.96 -29.26
N GLY A 314 23.38 3.06 -30.17
CA GLY A 314 21.98 2.91 -30.58
C GLY A 314 21.07 2.42 -29.45
N ASP A 315 21.62 1.72 -28.46
CA ASP A 315 20.84 1.10 -27.39
C ASP A 315 20.35 2.13 -26.36
N LYS A 316 21.15 3.14 -26.03
CA LYS A 316 20.77 4.21 -25.08
C LYS A 316 19.69 5.12 -25.64
N TRP A 317 19.86 5.61 -26.88
CA TRP A 317 18.85 6.44 -27.55
C TRP A 317 17.57 5.64 -27.84
N GLY A 318 17.70 4.41 -28.33
CA GLY A 318 16.57 3.51 -28.54
C GLY A 318 15.79 3.23 -27.25
N LEU A 319 16.49 3.04 -26.13
CA LEU A 319 15.85 2.85 -24.82
C LEU A 319 15.11 4.12 -24.35
N LEU A 320 15.68 5.32 -24.55
CA LEU A 320 14.99 6.59 -24.26
C LEU A 320 13.67 6.68 -25.03
N VAL A 321 13.71 6.46 -26.35
CA VAL A 321 12.52 6.52 -27.21
C VAL A 321 11.46 5.52 -26.73
N LYS A 322 11.85 4.28 -26.43
CA LYS A 322 10.94 3.24 -25.88
C LYS A 322 10.29 3.69 -24.56
N LYS A 323 11.06 4.26 -23.63
CA LYS A 323 10.56 4.71 -22.32
C LYS A 323 9.63 5.93 -22.44
N VAL A 324 9.94 6.89 -23.30
CA VAL A 324 9.06 8.05 -23.58
C VAL A 324 7.78 7.59 -24.28
N LYS A 325 7.86 6.67 -25.25
CA LYS A 325 6.69 6.09 -25.90
C LYS A 325 5.76 5.40 -24.89
N ALA A 326 6.33 4.59 -23.99
CA ALA A 326 5.57 3.94 -22.92
C ALA A 326 4.94 4.98 -21.98
N ALA A 327 5.69 6.00 -21.54
CA ALA A 327 5.18 7.08 -20.70
C ALA A 327 4.01 7.82 -21.35
N ARG A 328 4.11 8.15 -22.65
CA ARG A 328 3.05 8.80 -23.42
C ARG A 328 1.77 7.98 -23.44
N VAL A 329 1.86 6.66 -23.64
CA VAL A 329 0.71 5.74 -23.60
C VAL A 329 0.07 5.73 -22.21
N PHE A 330 0.85 5.56 -21.14
CA PHE A 330 0.32 5.55 -19.77
C PHE A 330 -0.33 6.89 -19.37
N SER A 331 0.27 8.02 -19.74
CA SER A 331 -0.31 9.36 -19.52
C SER A 331 -1.63 9.52 -20.29
N SER A 332 -1.71 9.04 -21.53
CA SER A 332 -2.95 9.09 -22.31
C SER A 332 -4.08 8.24 -21.69
N LEU A 333 -3.75 7.07 -21.13
CA LEU A 333 -4.70 6.20 -20.44
C LEU A 333 -5.19 6.82 -19.12
N ALA A 334 -4.28 7.44 -18.35
CA ALA A 334 -4.63 8.13 -17.10
C ALA A 334 -5.55 9.35 -17.33
N ASN A 335 -5.42 10.02 -18.48
CA ASN A 335 -6.25 11.16 -18.85
C ASN A 335 -7.58 10.79 -19.51
N ARG A 336 -7.83 9.51 -19.82
CA ARG A 336 -9.16 9.05 -20.26
C ARG A 336 -10.10 9.08 -19.06
N LYS A 337 -10.95 10.11 -18.97
CA LYS A 337 -12.15 10.06 -18.12
C LYS A 337 -12.97 8.83 -18.53
N PRO A 338 -13.53 8.04 -17.59
CA PRO A 338 -14.57 7.08 -17.95
C PRO A 338 -15.71 7.89 -18.57
N GLN A 339 -16.01 7.66 -19.85
CA GLN A 339 -17.30 8.07 -20.37
C GLN A 339 -18.35 7.24 -19.62
N MET A 340 -19.01 7.84 -18.63
CA MET A 340 -20.28 7.31 -18.15
C MET A 340 -21.24 7.47 -19.32
N SER A 341 -21.43 6.39 -20.07
CA SER A 341 -22.53 6.25 -21.02
C SER A 341 -23.83 6.30 -20.23
N SER A 342 -24.46 7.47 -20.20
CA SER A 342 -25.86 7.61 -19.80
C SER A 342 -26.73 6.99 -20.91
N THR A 343 -26.85 5.67 -20.90
CA THR A 343 -28.00 5.01 -21.52
C THR A 343 -29.11 4.97 -20.48
N SER A 344 -29.87 6.05 -20.38
CA SER A 344 -31.27 5.96 -19.93
C SER A 344 -32.11 5.65 -21.16
N GLN A 345 -32.36 4.36 -21.40
CA GLN A 345 -33.46 3.95 -22.27
C GLN A 345 -34.70 3.74 -21.39
N CYS A 346 -35.82 4.17 -21.97
CA CYS A 346 -37.19 4.14 -21.45
C CYS A 346 -37.66 2.77 -20.98
#